data_AF-Q8LWY9-F1
#
_entry.id   AF-Q8LWY9-F1
#
_cell.length_a   1.000
_cell.length_b   1.000
_cell.length_c   1.000
_cell.angle_alpha   90.00
_cell.angle_beta   90.00
_cell.angle_gamma   90.00
#
_symmetry.space_group_name_H-M   'P 1'
#
loop_
_entity.id
_entity.type
_entity.pdbx_description
1 polymer ?
#
loop_
_entity_poly.entity_id
_entity_poly.type
_entity_poly.pdbx_seq_one_letter_code
_entity_poly.pdbx_strand_id
1 'polypeptide(L)'
;MFSSLIVYATSLTRLVPVQTFQVFGHEIVISVSKKYLLATLTFLHHHSNGNFQMLTSISGVDYPEREERFEIVYDLLNIRSNCRLRIKTHTDEINPLPSVVSLFPSANWWEREIWDLFGVFFSNHPDLRRILTDYGFEGHPLRKDFPLSGYFELRYDEDQRVVVCEAIELSQEFRSFNFHVPWSQNNLIS
;
A
#
# COMPACT_ATOMS: atom_id res chain seq x y z
N MET A 1 1.36 1.88 29.83
CA MET A 1 0.62 1.95 28.54
C MET A 1 1.45 1.41 27.38
N PHE A 2 2.72 1.81 27.23
CA PHE A 2 3.63 1.18 26.25
C PHE A 2 3.90 -0.31 26.55
N SER A 3 4.06 -0.65 27.83
CA SER A 3 4.26 -2.04 28.28
C SER A 3 3.13 -2.99 27.86
N SER A 4 1.87 -2.53 27.87
CA SER A 4 0.72 -3.37 27.48
C SER A 4 0.66 -3.65 25.98
N LEU A 5 1.09 -2.70 25.13
CA LEU A 5 1.13 -2.89 23.68
C LEU A 5 2.22 -3.91 23.27
N ILE A 6 3.38 -3.84 23.91
CA ILE A 6 4.48 -4.80 23.70
C ILE A 6 4.06 -6.20 24.18
N VAL A 7 3.37 -6.30 25.32
CA VAL A 7 2.83 -7.58 25.82
C VAL A 7 1.79 -8.14 24.84
N TYR A 8 0.91 -7.30 24.29
CA TYR A 8 -0.04 -7.74 23.28
C TYR A 8 0.65 -8.20 21.99
N ALA A 9 1.61 -7.44 21.46
CA ALA A 9 2.37 -7.81 20.28
C ALA A 9 3.13 -9.14 20.47
N THR A 10 3.79 -9.32 21.63
CA THR A 10 4.48 -10.58 21.96
C THR A 10 3.53 -11.75 22.19
N SER A 11 2.28 -11.51 22.58
CA SER A 11 1.26 -12.55 22.61
C SER A 11 0.82 -12.96 21.20
N LEU A 12 0.70 -12.00 20.27
CA LEU A 12 0.33 -12.26 18.88
C LEU A 12 1.39 -13.06 18.14
N THR A 13 2.67 -12.80 18.36
CA THR A 13 3.76 -13.56 17.72
C THR A 13 3.76 -15.05 18.10
N ARG A 14 3.17 -15.41 19.23
CA ARG A 14 3.01 -16.83 19.64
C ARG A 14 1.84 -17.51 18.95
N LEU A 15 0.86 -16.75 18.47
CA LEU A 15 -0.39 -17.27 17.91
C LEU A 15 -0.38 -17.29 16.38
N VAL A 16 0.32 -16.34 15.76
CA VAL A 16 0.35 -16.12 14.32
C VAL A 16 1.79 -16.11 13.82
N PRO A 17 2.08 -16.65 12.61
CA PRO A 17 3.40 -16.59 12.00
C PRO A 17 3.76 -15.16 11.57
N VAL A 18 4.24 -14.38 12.55
CA VAL A 18 4.78 -13.03 12.37
C VAL A 18 6.28 -13.11 12.08
N GLN A 19 6.77 -12.38 11.08
CA GLN A 19 8.21 -12.30 10.81
C GLN A 19 8.89 -11.35 11.80
N THR A 20 8.40 -10.12 11.88
CA THR A 20 8.91 -9.08 12.77
C THR A 20 7.74 -8.23 13.28
N PHE A 21 7.90 -7.65 14.46
CA PHE A 21 7.01 -6.61 14.95
C PHE A 21 7.82 -5.42 15.44
N GLN A 22 7.26 -4.24 15.27
CA GLN A 22 7.83 -2.97 15.70
C GLN A 22 6.75 -2.18 16.42
N VAL A 23 7.15 -1.46 17.46
CA VAL A 23 6.25 -0.58 18.21
C VAL A 23 6.80 0.84 18.12
N PHE A 24 6.04 1.73 17.49
CA PHE A 24 6.38 3.14 17.36
C PHE A 24 5.30 3.96 18.04
N GLY A 25 5.65 4.64 19.14
CA GLY A 25 4.64 5.36 19.91
C GLY A 25 3.50 4.43 20.34
N HIS A 26 2.28 4.77 19.94
CA HIS A 26 1.08 3.98 20.22
C HIS A 26 0.66 3.05 19.07
N GLU A 27 1.51 2.87 18.04
CA GLU A 27 1.23 2.01 16.89
C GLU A 27 2.01 0.71 16.98
N ILE A 28 1.32 -0.42 16.76
CA ILE A 28 1.93 -1.73 16.59
C ILE A 28 1.97 -2.01 15.08
N VAL A 29 3.16 -2.34 14.60
CA VAL A 29 3.40 -2.73 13.21
C VAL A 29 3.86 -4.19 13.20
N ILE A 30 3.18 -5.02 12.43
CA ILE A 30 3.47 -6.45 12.30
C ILE A 30 3.78 -6.75 10.83
N SER A 31 4.95 -7.31 10.56
CA SER A 31 5.32 -7.79 9.23
C SER A 31 4.99 -9.27 9.10
N VAL A 32 4.26 -9.60 8.04
CA VAL A 32 3.74 -10.94 7.77
C VAL A 32 4.15 -11.34 6.35
N SER A 33 4.45 -12.62 6.15
CA SER A 33 4.69 -13.14 4.79
C SER A 33 3.38 -13.21 3.99
N LYS A 34 3.44 -12.93 2.68
CA LYS A 34 2.31 -13.04 1.75
C LYS A 34 1.48 -14.33 1.88
N LYS A 35 2.15 -15.47 2.16
CA LYS A 35 1.50 -16.78 2.33
C LYS A 35 0.51 -16.85 3.49
N TYR A 36 0.80 -16.11 4.57
CA TYR A 36 0.02 -16.14 5.81
C TYR A 36 -0.87 -14.91 6.00
N LEU A 37 -0.90 -13.99 5.03
CA LEU A 37 -1.65 -12.74 5.10
C LEU A 37 -3.14 -12.98 5.40
N LEU A 38 -3.82 -13.77 4.56
CA LEU A 38 -5.26 -14.03 4.70
C LEU A 38 -5.57 -14.72 6.03
N ALA A 39 -4.77 -15.72 6.42
CA ALA A 39 -4.94 -16.43 7.70
C ALA A 39 -4.78 -15.49 8.91
N THR A 40 -3.80 -14.57 8.83
CA THR A 40 -3.52 -13.60 9.89
C THR A 40 -4.65 -12.59 10.03
N LEU A 41 -5.13 -12.04 8.90
CA LEU A 41 -6.25 -11.11 8.90
C LEU A 41 -7.55 -11.77 9.38
N THR A 42 -7.81 -13.01 8.96
CA THR A 42 -8.96 -13.79 9.44
C THR A 42 -8.89 -13.99 10.95
N PHE A 43 -7.72 -14.37 11.47
CA PHE A 43 -7.52 -14.52 12.90
C PHE A 43 -7.77 -13.21 13.65
N LEU A 44 -7.18 -12.11 13.19
CA LEU A 44 -7.34 -10.79 13.83
C LEU A 44 -8.77 -10.25 13.77
N HIS A 45 -9.50 -10.57 12.71
CA HIS A 45 -10.89 -10.20 12.54
C HIS A 45 -11.80 -10.95 13.53
N HIS A 46 -11.61 -12.27 13.71
CA HIS A 46 -12.52 -13.11 14.51
C HIS A 46 -12.09 -13.34 15.96
N HIS A 47 -10.82 -13.15 16.32
CA HIS A 47 -10.34 -13.41 17.67
C HIS A 47 -10.95 -12.43 18.68
N SER A 48 -11.34 -12.88 19.87
CA SER A 48 -12.00 -12.03 20.88
C SER A 48 -11.14 -10.85 21.35
N ASN A 49 -9.83 -11.07 21.50
CA ASN A 49 -8.86 -10.01 21.81
C ASN A 49 -8.33 -9.31 20.54
N GLY A 50 -8.66 -9.83 19.36
CA GLY A 50 -8.27 -9.30 18.05
C GLY A 50 -9.32 -8.32 17.54
N ASN A 51 -10.56 -8.77 17.36
CA ASN A 51 -11.75 -8.03 16.95
C ASN A 51 -11.52 -6.76 16.10
N PHE A 52 -10.58 -6.85 15.15
CA PHE A 52 -10.26 -5.79 14.21
C PHE A 52 -11.29 -5.82 13.08
N GLN A 53 -12.48 -5.30 13.38
CA GLN A 53 -13.62 -5.32 12.46
C GLN A 53 -13.53 -4.26 11.35
N MET A 54 -12.77 -3.19 11.57
CA MET A 54 -12.68 -2.07 10.64
C MET A 54 -11.31 -2.04 9.97
N LEU A 55 -11.30 -2.19 8.65
CA LEU A 55 -10.17 -1.87 7.78
C LEU A 55 -10.22 -0.37 7.45
N THR A 56 -9.22 0.38 7.90
CA THR A 56 -9.17 1.84 7.71
C THR A 56 -8.54 2.24 6.38
N SER A 57 -7.51 1.52 5.94
CA SER A 57 -6.80 1.79 4.70
C SER A 57 -6.00 0.57 4.26
N ILE A 58 -5.81 0.44 2.95
CA ILE A 58 -4.71 -0.35 2.37
C ILE A 58 -3.86 0.63 1.56
N SER A 59 -2.55 0.54 1.70
CA SER A 59 -1.61 1.42 0.99
C SER A 59 -0.43 0.63 0.46
N GLY A 60 0.03 0.99 -0.73
CA GLY A 60 1.26 0.46 -1.32
C GLY A 60 2.43 1.42 -1.13
N VAL A 61 3.61 0.88 -0.91
CA VAL A 61 4.88 1.62 -0.91
C VAL A 61 5.85 0.87 -1.81
N ASP A 62 6.53 1.62 -2.69
CA ASP A 62 7.52 1.09 -3.62
C ASP A 62 8.94 1.35 -3.12
N TYR A 63 9.69 0.27 -2.88
CA TYR A 63 11.10 0.24 -2.48
C TYR A 63 11.93 -0.47 -3.57
N PRO A 64 12.46 0.25 -4.57
CA PRO A 64 13.16 -0.36 -5.71
C PRO A 64 14.47 -1.07 -5.35
N GLU A 65 15.05 -0.77 -4.19
CA GLU A 65 16.30 -1.40 -3.71
C GLU A 65 16.09 -2.81 -3.13
N ARG A 66 14.84 -3.23 -2.88
CA ARG A 66 14.51 -4.54 -2.30
C ARG A 66 14.17 -5.55 -3.39
N GLU A 67 14.43 -6.84 -3.13
CA GLU A 67 13.98 -7.94 -4.01
C GLU A 67 12.45 -7.94 -4.14
N GLU A 68 11.75 -7.99 -2.99
CA GLU A 68 10.31 -7.74 -2.91
C GLU A 68 10.05 -6.23 -2.88
N ARG A 69 9.97 -5.66 -4.09
CA ARG A 69 9.85 -4.21 -4.36
C ARG A 69 8.68 -3.54 -3.65
N PHE A 70 7.51 -4.18 -3.63
CA PHE A 70 6.28 -3.58 -3.13
C PHE A 70 5.99 -3.98 -1.69
N GLU A 71 5.77 -3.00 -0.83
CA GLU A 71 5.27 -3.19 0.54
C GLU A 71 3.80 -2.76 0.60
N ILE A 72 2.91 -3.71 0.91
CA ILE A 72 1.49 -3.43 1.14
C ILE A 72 1.23 -3.36 2.63
N VAL A 73 0.59 -2.27 3.02
CA VAL A 73 0.27 -1.91 4.39
C VAL A 73 -1.23 -1.94 4.57
N TYR A 74 -1.70 -2.73 5.53
CA TYR A 74 -3.10 -2.79 5.97
C TYR A 74 -3.22 -2.13 7.33
N ASP A 75 -4.00 -1.06 7.43
CA ASP A 75 -4.31 -0.44 8.71
C ASP A 75 -5.66 -0.94 9.22
N LEU A 76 -5.66 -1.45 10.45
CA LEU A 76 -6.82 -2.01 11.12
C LEU A 76 -7.15 -1.22 12.38
N LEU A 77 -8.45 -1.12 12.65
CA LEU A 77 -8.98 -0.50 13.86
C LEU A 77 -9.91 -1.48 14.59
N ASN A 78 -9.62 -1.68 15.88
CA ASN A 78 -10.55 -2.30 16.80
C ASN A 78 -11.31 -1.20 17.54
N ILE A 79 -12.60 -1.05 17.21
CA ILE A 79 -13.47 0.00 17.77
C ILE A 79 -13.70 -0.20 19.28
N ARG A 80 -13.78 -1.46 19.73
CA ARG A 80 -14.11 -1.78 21.13
C ARG A 80 -12.96 -1.43 22.07
N SER A 81 -11.72 -1.72 21.67
CA SER A 81 -10.53 -1.41 22.47
C SER A 81 -9.88 -0.09 22.07
N ASN A 82 -10.40 0.59 21.05
CA ASN A 82 -9.80 1.78 20.43
C ASN A 82 -8.30 1.60 20.15
N CYS A 83 -7.93 0.44 19.59
CA CYS A 83 -6.54 0.09 19.28
C CYS A 83 -6.36 0.01 17.77
N ARG A 84 -5.21 0.47 17.29
CA ARG A 84 -4.80 0.38 15.89
C ARG A 84 -3.69 -0.64 15.73
N LEU A 85 -3.74 -1.36 14.62
CA LEU A 85 -2.73 -2.34 14.24
C LEU A 85 -2.43 -2.17 12.76
N ARG A 86 -1.15 -2.08 12.42
CA ARG A 86 -0.66 -2.03 11.05
C ARG A 86 -0.05 -3.37 10.69
N ILE A 87 -0.50 -3.96 9.59
CA ILE A 87 0.08 -5.19 9.04
C ILE A 87 0.80 -4.83 7.76
N LYS A 88 2.04 -5.29 7.64
CA LYS A 88 2.88 -5.09 6.47
C LYS A 88 3.12 -6.42 5.79
N THR A 89 3.07 -6.41 4.48
CA THR A 89 3.41 -7.54 3.63
C THR A 89 4.25 -7.07 2.46
N HIS A 90 5.08 -7.96 1.95
CA HIS A 90 5.96 -7.66 0.83
C HIS A 90 5.60 -8.53 -0.37
N THR A 91 5.75 -7.98 -1.56
CA THR A 91 5.50 -8.69 -2.81
C THR A 91 6.33 -8.13 -3.96
N ASP A 92 6.40 -8.94 -5.01
CA ASP A 92 7.07 -8.64 -6.27
C ASP A 92 6.05 -8.13 -7.30
N GLU A 93 6.53 -7.78 -8.49
CA GLU A 93 5.66 -7.37 -9.60
C GLU A 93 4.83 -8.52 -10.18
N ILE A 94 5.34 -9.75 -10.09
CA ILE A 94 4.75 -10.93 -10.77
C ILE A 94 3.90 -11.76 -9.79
N ASN A 95 4.31 -11.80 -8.52
CA ASN A 95 3.71 -12.67 -7.53
C ASN A 95 2.42 -12.04 -6.98
N PRO A 96 1.27 -12.73 -7.08
CA PRO A 96 0.00 -12.18 -6.62
C PRO A 96 -0.15 -12.29 -5.10
N LEU A 97 -0.88 -11.34 -4.51
CA LEU A 97 -1.33 -11.39 -3.12
C LEU A 97 -2.74 -11.96 -3.01
N PRO A 98 -3.11 -12.60 -1.89
CA PRO A 98 -4.50 -13.00 -1.66
C PRO A 98 -5.37 -11.76 -1.38
N SER A 99 -6.48 -11.63 -2.11
CA SER A 99 -7.50 -10.61 -1.83
C SER A 99 -8.14 -10.83 -0.46
N VAL A 100 -8.45 -9.74 0.24
CA VAL A 100 -9.07 -9.73 1.57
C VAL A 100 -10.51 -9.21 1.53
N VAL A 101 -11.08 -9.02 0.33
CA VAL A 101 -12.46 -8.56 0.12
C VAL A 101 -13.51 -9.42 0.81
N SER A 102 -13.26 -10.73 0.92
CA SER A 102 -14.16 -11.66 1.62
C SER A 102 -14.27 -11.39 3.12
N LEU A 103 -13.22 -10.83 3.72
CA LEU A 103 -13.20 -10.42 5.13
C LEU A 103 -13.66 -8.98 5.30
N PHE A 104 -13.14 -8.09 4.46
CA PHE A 104 -13.39 -6.66 4.50
C PHE A 104 -13.96 -6.20 3.16
N PRO A 105 -15.28 -6.01 3.03
CA PRO A 105 -15.87 -5.53 1.79
C PRO A 105 -15.32 -4.17 1.31
N SER A 106 -14.83 -3.35 2.24
CA SER A 106 -14.16 -2.08 1.93
C SER A 106 -12.85 -2.24 1.16
N ALA A 107 -12.19 -3.40 1.25
CA ALA A 107 -10.93 -3.67 0.56
C ALA A 107 -11.05 -3.67 -0.97
N ASN A 108 -12.26 -3.85 -1.51
CA ASN A 108 -12.47 -3.97 -2.96
C ASN A 108 -11.92 -2.75 -3.73
N TRP A 109 -12.19 -1.55 -3.22
CA TRP A 109 -11.73 -0.32 -3.88
C TRP A 109 -10.22 -0.10 -3.70
N TRP A 110 -9.68 -0.37 -2.50
CA TRP A 110 -8.26 -0.18 -2.24
C TRP A 110 -7.37 -1.21 -2.96
N GLU A 111 -7.80 -2.46 -3.07
CA GLU A 111 -7.06 -3.47 -3.84
C GLU A 111 -7.02 -3.10 -5.34
N ARG A 112 -8.11 -2.56 -5.88
CA ARG A 112 -8.14 -2.01 -7.25
C ARG A 112 -7.25 -0.79 -7.41
N GLU A 113 -7.26 0.12 -6.45
CA GLU A 113 -6.39 1.30 -6.43
C GLU A 113 -4.91 0.89 -6.44
N ILE A 114 -4.52 -0.08 -5.61
CA ILE A 114 -3.14 -0.57 -5.55
C ILE A 114 -2.75 -1.26 -6.87
N TRP A 115 -3.65 -2.03 -7.46
CA TRP A 115 -3.42 -2.63 -8.77
C TRP A 115 -3.24 -1.55 -9.86
N ASP A 116 -4.04 -0.50 -9.84
CA ASP A 116 -3.97 0.59 -10.82
C ASP A 116 -2.67 1.42 -10.68
N LEU A 117 -2.32 1.77 -9.44
CA LEU A 117 -1.21 2.70 -9.15
C LEU A 117 0.16 2.03 -9.05
N PHE A 118 0.24 0.79 -8.55
CA PHE A 118 1.49 0.06 -8.36
C PHE A 118 1.61 -1.18 -9.25
N GLY A 119 0.50 -1.73 -9.74
CA GLY A 119 0.51 -2.95 -10.56
C GLY A 119 0.61 -4.23 -9.75
N VAL A 120 0.31 -4.19 -8.45
CA VAL A 120 0.27 -5.42 -7.64
C VAL A 120 -1.01 -6.19 -7.93
N PHE A 121 -0.88 -7.47 -8.25
CA PHE A 121 -2.02 -8.33 -8.55
C PHE A 121 -2.62 -8.96 -7.28
N PHE A 122 -3.95 -8.97 -7.19
CA PHE A 122 -4.69 -9.65 -6.13
C PHE A 122 -5.46 -10.86 -6.68
N SER A 123 -5.11 -12.05 -6.18
CA SER A 123 -5.81 -13.30 -6.45
C SER A 123 -7.15 -13.38 -5.72
N ASN A 124 -8.16 -13.97 -6.37
CA ASN A 124 -9.54 -14.11 -5.86
C ASN A 124 -10.30 -12.79 -5.64
N HIS A 125 -9.85 -11.68 -6.25
CA HIS A 125 -10.61 -10.43 -6.25
C HIS A 125 -11.80 -10.51 -7.23
N PRO A 126 -13.01 -10.01 -6.87
CA PRO A 126 -14.21 -10.15 -7.71
C PRO A 126 -14.16 -9.38 -9.03
N ASP A 127 -13.61 -8.15 -9.05
CA ASP A 127 -13.54 -7.28 -10.23
C ASP A 127 -12.27 -6.42 -10.17
N LEU A 128 -11.12 -6.96 -10.59
CA LEU A 128 -9.85 -6.22 -10.59
C LEU A 128 -9.66 -5.48 -11.92
N ARG A 129 -9.80 -4.16 -11.89
CA ARG A 129 -9.63 -3.26 -13.04
C ARG A 129 -9.28 -1.84 -12.59
N ARG A 130 -8.86 -1.01 -13.56
CA ARG A 130 -8.48 0.41 -13.36
C ARG A 130 -9.60 1.18 -12.68
N ILE A 131 -9.25 2.20 -11.90
CA ILE A 131 -10.23 3.01 -11.17
C ILE A 131 -9.86 4.50 -11.13
N LEU A 132 -8.57 4.83 -11.05
CA LEU A 132 -8.09 6.21 -11.01
C LEU A 132 -7.50 6.65 -12.34
N THR A 133 -6.82 5.75 -13.06
CA THR A 133 -6.19 6.09 -14.34
C THR A 133 -7.20 6.08 -15.49
N ASP A 134 -6.84 6.76 -16.58
CA ASP A 134 -7.64 6.76 -17.80
C ASP A 134 -7.75 5.34 -18.41
N TYR A 135 -8.79 5.11 -19.20
CA TYR A 135 -9.13 3.79 -19.73
C TYR A 135 -8.01 3.16 -20.56
N GLY A 136 -7.29 3.96 -21.34
CA GLY A 136 -6.17 3.54 -22.19
C GLY A 136 -4.79 3.81 -21.58
N PHE A 137 -4.72 4.13 -20.29
CA PHE A 137 -3.46 4.49 -19.66
C PHE A 137 -2.50 3.29 -19.63
N GLU A 138 -1.23 3.50 -20.00
CA GLU A 138 -0.20 2.46 -19.96
C GLU A 138 0.79 2.75 -18.83
N GLY A 139 1.02 1.74 -17.98
CA GLY A 139 1.87 1.86 -16.80
C GLY A 139 1.14 2.11 -15.48
N HIS A 140 1.93 2.32 -14.43
CA HIS A 140 1.52 2.40 -13.03
C HIS A 140 2.14 3.67 -12.38
N PRO A 141 1.35 4.74 -12.16
CA PRO A 141 1.88 6.07 -11.86
C PRO A 141 2.71 6.20 -10.58
N LEU A 142 2.43 5.41 -9.54
CA LEU A 142 3.10 5.55 -8.25
C LEU A 142 4.38 4.70 -8.12
N ARG A 143 4.78 4.00 -9.18
CA ARG A 143 6.09 3.37 -9.24
C ARG A 143 7.17 4.45 -9.28
N LYS A 144 8.27 4.23 -8.56
CA LYS A 144 9.39 5.19 -8.48
C LYS A 144 10.11 5.42 -9.82
N ASP A 145 9.96 4.50 -10.76
CA ASP A 145 10.55 4.61 -12.10
C ASP A 145 9.66 5.41 -13.07
N PHE A 146 8.40 5.69 -12.70
CA PHE A 146 7.46 6.39 -13.56
C PHE A 146 7.73 7.91 -13.52
N PRO A 147 7.83 8.59 -14.68
CA PRO A 147 8.08 10.03 -14.72
C PRO A 147 6.89 10.83 -14.20
N LEU A 148 7.15 11.93 -13.49
CA LEU A 148 6.09 12.77 -12.90
C LEU A 148 5.08 13.27 -13.94
N SER A 149 5.56 13.64 -15.12
CA SER A 149 4.71 14.17 -16.20
C SER A 149 3.97 13.09 -16.99
N GLY A 150 4.31 11.81 -16.80
CA GLY A 150 3.87 10.73 -17.67
C GLY A 150 4.56 10.74 -19.04
N TYR A 151 4.03 9.94 -19.96
CA TYR A 151 4.59 9.77 -21.32
C TYR A 151 3.73 10.43 -22.41
N PHE A 152 2.46 10.66 -22.13
CA PHE A 152 1.48 11.14 -23.11
C PHE A 152 0.73 12.35 -22.60
N GLU A 153 0.34 13.22 -23.52
CA GLU A 153 -0.57 14.34 -23.30
C GLU A 153 -1.79 14.25 -24.23
N LEU A 154 -2.86 14.96 -23.87
CA LEU A 154 -4.10 14.99 -24.63
C LEU A 154 -4.28 16.35 -25.30
N ARG A 155 -4.51 16.34 -26.60
CA ARG A 155 -4.80 17.54 -27.41
C ARG A 155 -6.08 17.34 -28.21
N TYR A 156 -6.87 18.39 -28.39
CA TYR A 156 -7.97 18.35 -29.36
C TYR A 156 -7.44 18.62 -30.76
N ASP A 157 -7.74 17.72 -31.69
CA ASP A 157 -7.41 17.88 -33.11
C ASP A 157 -8.62 18.46 -33.86
N GLU A 158 -8.48 19.66 -34.43
CA GLU A 158 -9.57 20.34 -35.13
C GLU A 158 -9.95 19.65 -36.44
N ASP A 159 -8.99 19.04 -37.13
CA ASP A 159 -9.20 18.38 -38.42
C ASP A 159 -10.01 17.09 -38.24
N GLN A 160 -9.66 16.30 -37.23
CA GLN A 160 -10.36 15.04 -36.92
C GLN A 160 -11.57 15.23 -36.02
N ARG A 161 -11.68 16.37 -35.32
CA ARG A 161 -12.70 16.68 -34.30
C ARG A 161 -12.73 15.66 -33.16
N VAL A 162 -11.55 15.16 -32.77
CA VAL A 162 -11.38 14.13 -31.73
C VAL A 162 -10.21 14.53 -30.81
N VAL A 163 -10.22 14.04 -29.57
CA VAL A 163 -9.08 14.18 -28.65
C VAL A 163 -8.06 13.10 -28.97
N VAL A 164 -6.83 13.51 -29.30
CA VAL A 164 -5.71 12.63 -29.62
C VAL A 164 -4.73 12.54 -28.45
N CYS A 165 -4.10 11.38 -28.29
CA CYS A 165 -3.01 11.14 -27.35
C CYS A 165 -1.69 11.27 -28.11
N GLU A 166 -0.85 12.24 -27.74
CA GLU A 166 0.45 12.49 -28.35
C GLU A 166 1.56 12.34 -27.29
N ALA A 167 2.80 12.15 -27.72
CA ALA A 167 3.94 12.10 -26.79
C ALA A 167 4.10 13.48 -26.12
N ILE A 168 4.44 13.50 -24.84
CA ILE A 168 4.45 14.73 -24.05
C ILE A 168 5.53 15.72 -24.51
N GLU A 169 5.16 16.98 -24.74
CA GLU A 169 6.07 18.07 -25.10
C GLU A 169 5.84 19.27 -24.17
N LEU A 170 6.65 19.37 -23.11
CA LEU A 170 6.52 20.45 -22.14
C LEU A 170 7.22 21.73 -22.63
N SER A 171 6.49 22.85 -22.65
CA SER A 171 7.07 24.17 -22.92
C SER A 171 8.13 24.59 -21.88
N GLN A 172 7.97 24.13 -20.65
CA GLN A 172 8.94 24.27 -19.57
C GLN A 172 9.14 22.93 -18.87
N GLU A 173 10.39 22.48 -18.81
CA GLU A 173 10.76 21.26 -18.09
C GLU A 173 10.56 21.40 -16.57
N PHE A 174 10.27 20.26 -15.93
CA PHE A 174 10.18 20.16 -14.48
C PHE A 174 11.55 20.43 -13.84
N ARG A 175 11.60 21.38 -12.90
CA ARG A 175 12.83 21.72 -12.17
C ARG A 175 12.88 20.96 -10.86
N SER A 176 13.73 19.94 -10.77
CA SER A 176 14.00 19.23 -9.52
C SER A 176 14.96 20.03 -8.64
N PHE A 177 14.51 20.44 -7.46
CA PHE A 177 15.37 21.08 -6.47
C PHE A 177 15.83 20.05 -5.43
N ASN A 178 17.14 20.05 -5.14
CA ASN A 178 17.68 19.23 -4.06
C ASN A 178 17.76 20.05 -2.77
N PHE A 179 16.92 19.70 -1.81
CA PHE A 179 16.88 20.34 -0.48
C PHE A 179 17.72 19.61 0.57
N HIS A 180 18.48 18.58 0.19
CA HIS A 180 19.35 17.87 1.12
C HIS A 180 20.42 18.81 1.67
N VAL A 181 20.43 18.91 3.00
CA VAL A 181 21.46 19.62 3.75
C VAL A 181 22.68 18.70 3.86
N PRO A 182 23.91 19.18 3.62
CA PRO A 182 25.13 18.34 3.65
C PRO A 182 25.53 17.89 5.06
N TRP A 183 24.90 18.44 6.11
CA TRP A 183 25.19 18.15 7.51
C TRP A 183 24.28 17.03 8.04
N SER A 184 24.81 16.13 8.86
CA SER A 184 24.02 15.06 9.48
C SER A 184 23.03 15.65 10.49
N GLN A 185 21.73 15.50 10.23
CA GLN A 185 20.67 15.85 11.18
C GLN A 185 20.44 14.74 12.22
N ASN A 186 21.52 14.12 12.70
CA ASN A 186 21.43 13.21 13.83
C ASN A 186 21.39 14.05 15.09
N ASN A 187 20.18 14.41 15.53
CA ASN A 187 19.77 14.63 16.93
C ASN A 187 18.47 15.45 16.91
N LEU A 188 17.33 14.80 17.19
CA LEU A 188 16.15 15.33 17.89
C LEU A 188 14.98 14.34 17.74
N ILE A 189 15.13 13.12 18.28
CA ILE A 189 13.97 12.33 18.71
C ILE A 189 14.35 11.74 20.08
N SER A 190 14.10 12.54 21.12
CA SER A 190 13.92 12.09 22.50
C SER A 190 12.51 11.52 22.67
#